data_AF-A0A497GRX5-F1
#
_entry.id   AF-A0A497GRX5-F1
#
_cell.length_a   1.000
_cell.length_b   1.000
_cell.length_c   1.000
_cell.angle_alpha   90.00
_cell.angle_beta   90.00
_cell.angle_gamma   90.00
#
_symmetry.space_group_name_H-M   'P 1'
#
loop_
_entity.id
_entity.type
_entity.pdbx_description
1 polymer ?
#
loop_
_entity_poly.entity_id
_entity_poly.type
_entity_poly.pdbx_seq_one_letter_code
_entity_poly.pdbx_strand_id
1 'polypeptide(L)' 'MIRLMAKEEKKRRDYVNISIPRPLYERLAKALEGTGFRSPTEYIVFLIRKHIPLLESKDVKKRLKALGYLPEDEEL' A
#
# COMPACT_ATOMS: atom_id res chain seq x y z
N MET A 1 19.41 17.71 -19.15
CA MET A 1 19.73 17.19 -17.81
C MET A 1 18.95 17.91 -16.70
N ILE A 2 18.98 19.25 -16.63
CA ILE A 2 18.31 20.07 -15.59
C ILE A 2 16.80 19.77 -15.44
N ARG A 3 16.06 19.67 -16.56
CA ARG A 3 14.60 19.39 -16.55
C ARG A 3 14.25 18.01 -15.99
N LEU A 4 15.14 17.03 -16.13
CA LEU A 4 14.95 15.67 -15.60
C LEU A 4 15.12 15.66 -14.08
N MET A 5 16.15 16.33 -13.57
CA MET A 5 16.40 16.43 -12.13
C MET A 5 15.27 17.15 -11.39
N ALA A 6 14.77 18.28 -11.92
CA ALA A 6 13.62 18.98 -11.33
C ALA A 6 12.34 18.12 -11.31
N LYS A 7 12.14 17.24 -12.30
CA LYS A 7 11.00 16.32 -12.35
C LYS A 7 11.14 15.19 -11.34
N GLU A 8 12.34 14.64 -11.17
CA GLU A 8 12.61 13.63 -10.14
C GLU A 8 12.52 14.20 -8.72
N GLU A 9 13.01 15.42 -8.50
CA GLU A 9 12.85 16.12 -7.22
C GLU A 9 11.39 16.37 -6.87
N LYS A 10 10.57 16.81 -7.85
CA LYS A 10 9.13 17.02 -7.63
C LYS A 10 8.44 15.69 -7.28
N LYS A 11 8.75 14.62 -8.01
CA LYS A 11 8.22 13.28 -7.74
C LYS A 11 8.62 12.76 -6.36
N ARG A 12 9.84 13.06 -5.88
CA ARG A 12 10.30 12.71 -4.52
C ARG A 12 9.56 13.49 -3.43
N ARG A 13 9.16 14.74 -3.68
CA ARG A 13 8.41 15.57 -2.71
C ARG A 13 7.00 15.03 -2.42
N ASP A 14 6.44 14.23 -3.31
CA ASP A 14 5.09 13.68 -3.16
C ASP A 14 5.06 12.38 -2.31
N TYR A 15 6.21 11.85 -1.88
CA TYR A 15 6.28 10.66 -1.04
C TYR A 15 6.52 11.01 0.43
N VAL A 16 5.87 10.25 1.30
CA VAL A 16 6.07 10.31 2.75
C VAL A 16 6.90 9.13 3.24
N ASN A 17 7.68 9.33 4.30
CA ASN A 17 8.40 8.27 4.98
C ASN A 17 7.52 7.65 6.06
N ILE A 18 7.46 6.32 6.12
CA ILE A 18 6.72 5.56 7.13
C ILE A 18 7.71 4.68 7.87
N SER A 19 7.77 4.81 9.19
CA SER A 19 8.55 3.90 10.03
C SER A 19 7.84 2.56 10.15
N ILE A 20 8.49 1.49 9.69
CA ILE A 20 8.00 0.10 9.79
C ILE A 20 9.01 -0.68 10.63
N PRO A 21 8.58 -1.45 11.65
CA PRO A 21 9.48 -2.34 12.37
C PRO A 21 10.24 -3.25 11.40
N ARG A 22 11.57 -3.23 11.48
CA ARG A 22 12.46 -4.00 10.59
C ARG A 22 12.03 -5.47 10.42
N PRO A 23 11.68 -6.22 11.49
CA PRO A 23 11.26 -7.61 11.34
C PRO A 23 10.00 -7.78 10.47
N LEU A 24 9.07 -6.82 10.49
CA LEU A 24 7.87 -6.89 9.65
C LEU A 24 8.22 -6.64 8.18
N TYR A 25 9.08 -5.66 7.92
CA TYR A 25 9.52 -5.34 6.57
C TYR A 25 10.27 -6.51 5.93
N GLU A 26 11.17 -7.14 6.67
CA GLU A 26 11.96 -8.29 6.19
C GLU A 26 11.08 -9.52 5.94
N ARG A 27 10.12 -9.80 6.81
CA ARG A 27 9.13 -10.87 6.60
C ARG A 27 8.29 -10.60 5.34
N LEU A 28 7.88 -9.35 5.12
CA LEU A 28 7.15 -8.97 3.91
C LEU A 28 8.03 -9.14 2.66
N ALA A 29 9.28 -8.69 2.70
CA ALA A 29 10.22 -8.87 1.58
C ALA A 29 10.37 -10.34 1.21
N LYS A 30 10.58 -11.21 2.21
CA LYS A 30 10.69 -12.65 2.00
C LYS A 30 9.41 -13.26 1.42
N ALA A 31 8.24 -12.84 1.91
CA ALA A 31 6.96 -13.32 1.40
C ALA A 31 6.67 -12.90 -0.05
N LEU A 32 7.33 -11.84 -0.53
CA LEU A 32 7.18 -11.35 -1.91
C LEU A 32 8.20 -11.96 -2.88
N GLU A 33 9.15 -12.78 -2.42
CA GLU A 33 10.10 -13.48 -3.29
C GLU A 33 9.35 -14.36 -4.30
N GLY A 34 9.72 -14.25 -5.59
CA GLY A 34 9.05 -15.00 -6.66
C GLY A 34 7.69 -14.43 -7.10
N THR A 35 7.20 -13.35 -6.47
CA THR A 35 6.01 -12.62 -6.93
C THR A 35 6.34 -11.61 -8.03
N GLY A 36 5.31 -11.03 -8.65
CA GLY A 36 5.48 -9.95 -9.64
C GLY A 36 5.82 -8.57 -9.05
N PHE A 37 5.87 -8.43 -7.72
CA PHE A 37 6.20 -7.16 -7.07
C PHE A 37 7.72 -6.96 -7.02
N ARG A 38 8.18 -5.77 -7.39
CA ARG A 38 9.61 -5.40 -7.45
C ARG A 38 10.15 -4.98 -6.09
N SER A 39 9.28 -4.68 -5.12
CA SER A 39 9.68 -4.32 -3.76
C SER A 39 8.51 -4.40 -2.77
N PRO A 40 8.79 -4.49 -1.46
CA PRO A 40 7.77 -4.31 -0.41
C PRO A 40 7.03 -2.97 -0.53
N THR A 41 7.73 -1.89 -0.91
CA THR A 41 7.12 -0.57 -1.09
C THR A 41 6.08 -0.58 -2.21
N GLU A 42 6.37 -1.23 -3.34
CA GLU A 42 5.39 -1.36 -4.43
C GLU A 42 4.15 -2.13 -3.99
N TYR A 43 4.33 -3.21 -3.24
CA TYR A 43 3.22 -3.98 -2.67
C TYR A 43 2.38 -3.15 -1.69
N ILE A 44 3.00 -2.38 -0.79
CA ILE A 44 2.30 -1.47 0.14
C ILE A 44 1.50 -0.42 -0.63
N VAL A 45 2.09 0.18 -1.68
CA VAL A 45 1.38 1.13 -2.55
C VAL A 45 0.19 0.47 -3.25
N PHE A 46 0.34 -0.77 -3.74
CA PHE A 46 -0.75 -1.55 -4.31
C PHE A 46 -1.88 -1.77 -3.29
N LEU A 47 -1.55 -2.19 -2.07
CA LEU A 47 -2.54 -2.38 -1.00
C LEU A 47 -3.29 -1.09 -0.68
N ILE A 48 -2.58 0.02 -0.52
CA ILE A 48 -3.20 1.33 -0.25
C ILE A 48 -4.17 1.68 -1.39
N ARG A 49 -3.74 1.58 -2.65
CA ARG A 49 -4.61 1.86 -3.81
C ARG A 49 -5.84 0.96 -3.86
N LYS A 50 -5.71 -0.31 -3.48
CA LYS A 50 -6.82 -1.26 -3.43
C LYS A 50 -7.85 -0.89 -2.35
N HIS A 51 -7.40 -0.46 -1.17
CA HIS A 51 -8.28 -0.25 -0.01
C HIS A 51 -8.80 1.18 0.15
N ILE A 52 -8.11 2.21 -0.35
CA ILE A 52 -8.52 3.61 -0.20
C ILE A 52 -9.96 3.88 -0.67
N PRO A 53 -10.43 3.41 -1.84
CA PRO A 53 -11.81 3.65 -2.27
C PRO A 53 -12.87 3.09 -1.32
N LEU A 54 -12.55 1.98 -0.65
CA LEU A 54 -13.44 1.37 0.34
C LEU A 54 -13.42 2.15 1.66
N LEU A 55 -12.25 2.65 2.07
CA LEU A 55 -12.07 3.49 3.26
C LEU A 55 -12.76 4.87 3.11
N GLU A 56 -12.80 5.41 1.90
CA GLU A 56 -13.48 6.67 1.56
C GLU A 56 -14.99 6.50 1.31
N SER A 57 -15.51 5.27 1.36
CA SER A 57 -16.91 5.00 1.09
C SER A 57 -17.84 5.65 2.12
N LYS A 58 -18.95 6.25 1.67
CA LYS A 58 -20.01 6.72 2.58
C LYS A 58 -20.78 5.57 3.24
N ASP A 59 -20.66 4.36 2.70
CA ASP A 59 -21.26 3.15 3.24
C ASP A 59 -20.41 2.62 4.41
N VAL A 60 -20.99 2.64 5.62
CA VAL A 60 -20.34 2.19 6.86
C VAL A 60 -19.93 0.71 6.78
N LYS A 61 -20.75 -0.13 6.14
CA LYS A 61 -20.45 -1.58 6.03
C LYS A 61 -19.19 -1.81 5.19
N LYS A 62 -19.04 -1.08 4.08
CA LYS A 62 -17.84 -1.17 3.21
C LYS A 62 -16.58 -0.69 3.93
N ARG A 63 -16.68 0.39 4.72
CA ARG A 63 -15.57 0.89 5.53
C ARG A 63 -15.13 -0.11 6.59
N LEU A 64 -16.07 -0.69 7.33
CA LEU A 64 -15.78 -1.65 8.39
C LEU A 64 -15.13 -2.94 7.83
N LYS A 65 -15.57 -3.41 6.66
CA LYS A 65 -14.90 -4.50 5.93
C LYS A 65 -13.46 -4.15 5.57
N ALA A 66 -13.23 -2.99 4.96
CA ALA A 66 -11.89 -2.56 4.56
C ALA A 66 -10.91 -2.38 5.73
N LEU A 67 -11.43 -2.08 6.92
CA LEU A 67 -10.67 -1.98 8.17
C LEU A 67 -10.45 -3.34 8.86
N GLY A 68 -11.05 -4.42 8.36
CA GLY A 68 -10.97 -5.76 8.94
C GLY A 68 -11.84 -5.98 10.18
N TYR A 69 -12.81 -5.09 10.46
CA TYR A 69 -13.77 -5.26 11.56
C TYR A 69 -14.93 -6.19 11.22
N LEU A 70 -15.22 -6.34 9.93
CA LEU A 70 -16.18 -7.31 9.43
C LEU A 70 -15.42 -8.37 8.62
N PRO A 71 -15.78 -9.66 8.75
CA PRO A 71 -15.21 -10.68 7.89
C PRO A 71 -15.49 -10.34 6.42
N GLU A 72 -14.51 -10.60 5.56
CA GLU A 72 -14.76 -10.78 4.13
C GLU A 72 -15.68 -12.00 4.09
N ASP A 73 -16.94 -11.81 3.71
CA ASP A 73 -17.96 -12.87 3.76
C ASP A 73 -17.34 -14.14 3.17
N GLU A 74 -17.16 -15.19 3.98
CA GLU A 74 -16.84 -16.53 3.47
C GLU A 74 -17.97 -16.84 2.48
N GLU A 75 -17.62 -16.97 1.20
CA GLU A 75 -18.54 -17.55 0.23
C GLU A 75 -19.03 -18.89 0.80
N LEU A 76 -20.33 -18.97 1.08
CA LEU A 76 -21.04 -20.20 1.46
C LEU A 76 -20.93 -21.25 0.36
#